data_AF-A0A143BC47-F1
#
_entry.id   AF-A0A143BC47-F1
#
_cell.length_a   1.000
_cell.length_b   1.000
_cell.length_c   1.000
_cell.angle_alpha   90.00
_cell.angle_beta   90.00
_cell.angle_gamma   90.00
#
_symmetry.space_group_name_H-M   'P 1'
#
loop_
_entity.id
_entity.type
_entity.pdbx_description
1 polymer ?
#
loop_
_entity_poly.entity_id
_entity_poly.type
_entity_poly.pdbx_seq_one_letter_code
_entity_poly.pdbx_strand_id
1 'polypeptide(L)'
;MAAGKCMIIGLGDIGLQLVRTLSRHINLVCVDASPELLEVAAQLRSEGLETFQGDATSRMFLEKAGAGKVDTILITTTSEDVNIEVARVLRQHFNVPRLVALGITRGGIKTLEKLDVEVEGIFTASATFLRNRVEFKSKTVQGIGLGKNEILEVEVHGHSRLANKSLAALNPRSWRVGIVYRDGNIVIPSGDTVLRAKDRVVLLGDPKVLKTVTDLMTFRFEHFPLEFGDTLVAYVPAEPPPSYLEELAYLLSVFPLEKALFVCARPGEALEEELRGLVTRQHVGELRCEPAGTDEPCAAVRDAVRELGRDASVVILPRDGALGRGLQLFGDHLSKRCLRQLSSIVGCPVLLAAGSFPYEKVAVPAVDPVGFQHALETTLEMSAGIRYRIDALFAVPSEYIASEEEHGTEAEMRKAATELALVYRATVGAVDLEGNPVRVISAALGDYNLMVADVGSWHPEGRLFPLLRPDVAWSLVRRAGISTLLMPPDEKIA
;
A
#
# COMPACT_ATOMS: atom_id res chain seq x y z
N MET A 1 -4.77 36.03 -24.44
CA MET A 1 -3.39 35.79 -23.99
C MET A 1 -2.47 36.12 -25.15
N ALA A 2 -1.43 36.93 -24.95
CA ALA A 2 -0.49 37.26 -26.02
C ALA A 2 0.11 35.97 -26.60
N ALA A 3 0.26 35.88 -27.92
CA ALA A 3 0.88 34.75 -28.58
C ALA A 3 2.35 34.64 -28.13
N GLY A 4 2.66 33.68 -27.26
CA GLY A 4 4.01 33.51 -26.71
C GLY A 4 5.03 33.21 -27.82
N LYS A 5 6.25 33.74 -27.69
CA LYS A 5 7.37 33.46 -28.60
C LYS A 5 8.33 32.46 -27.95
N CYS A 6 8.58 31.33 -28.61
CA CYS A 6 9.43 30.26 -28.11
C CYS A 6 10.60 30.00 -29.06
N MET A 7 11.82 29.92 -28.54
CA MET A 7 12.99 29.51 -29.31
C MET A 7 13.30 28.03 -29.07
N ILE A 8 13.58 27.27 -30.13
CA ILE A 8 14.03 25.89 -30.09
C ILE A 8 15.46 25.84 -30.63
N ILE A 9 16.40 25.40 -29.79
CA ILE A 9 17.82 25.26 -30.12
C ILE A 9 18.14 23.77 -30.30
N GLY A 10 18.46 23.37 -31.52
CA GLY A 10 18.71 21.98 -31.91
C GLY A 10 17.46 21.31 -32.48
N LEU A 11 17.47 21.09 -33.80
CA LEU A 11 16.41 20.47 -34.59
C LEU A 11 16.70 18.99 -34.88
N GLY A 12 17.24 18.27 -33.91
CA GLY A 12 17.29 16.81 -33.94
C GLY A 12 15.90 16.17 -33.81
N ASP A 13 15.86 14.90 -33.43
CA ASP A 13 14.61 14.13 -33.32
C ASP A 13 13.55 14.81 -32.44
N ILE A 14 13.97 15.35 -31.30
CA ILE A 14 13.04 16.01 -30.35
C ILE A 14 12.66 17.40 -30.86
N GLY A 15 13.62 18.21 -31.34
CA GLY A 15 13.38 19.56 -31.83
C GLY A 15 12.38 19.60 -32.98
N LEU A 16 12.53 18.73 -33.98
CA LEU A 16 11.59 18.64 -35.10
C LEU A 16 10.21 18.13 -34.66
N GLN A 17 10.13 17.20 -33.71
CA GLN A 17 8.85 16.78 -33.15
C GLN A 17 8.15 17.90 -32.40
N LEU A 18 8.88 18.77 -31.69
CA LEU A 18 8.31 19.96 -31.07
C LEU A 18 7.77 20.95 -32.11
N VAL A 19 8.49 21.19 -33.21
CA VAL A 19 8.00 22.02 -34.32
C VAL A 19 6.66 21.51 -34.86
N ARG A 20 6.50 20.18 -34.96
CA ARG A 20 5.27 19.52 -35.42
C ARG A 20 4.11 19.64 -34.44
N THR A 21 4.38 19.45 -33.16
CA THR A 21 3.36 19.21 -32.12
C THR A 21 2.96 20.47 -31.36
N LEU A 22 3.82 21.49 -31.31
CA LEU A 22 3.50 22.75 -30.63
C LEU A 22 2.37 23.51 -31.34
N SER A 23 1.47 24.07 -30.54
CA SER A 23 0.30 24.81 -30.99
C SER A 23 0.64 25.87 -32.04
N ARG A 24 -0.22 26.01 -33.06
CA ARG A 24 -0.05 26.98 -34.16
C ARG A 24 -0.09 28.45 -33.68
N HIS A 25 -0.59 28.70 -32.47
CA HIS A 25 -0.64 30.05 -31.88
C HIS A 25 0.66 30.52 -31.22
N ILE A 26 1.68 29.67 -31.10
CA ILE A 26 2.99 30.03 -30.54
C ILE A 26 3.94 30.40 -31.69
N ASN A 27 4.57 31.58 -31.63
CA ASN A 27 5.60 31.94 -32.61
C ASN A 27 6.91 31.23 -32.29
N LEU A 28 7.49 30.52 -33.25
CA LEU A 28 8.69 29.72 -33.06
C LEU A 28 9.92 30.41 -33.68
N VAL A 29 11.04 30.36 -32.98
CA VAL A 29 12.37 30.68 -33.50
C VAL A 29 13.21 29.41 -33.45
N CYS A 30 13.52 28.82 -34.59
CA CYS A 30 14.30 27.59 -34.65
C CYS A 30 15.77 27.90 -34.98
N VAL A 31 16.66 27.32 -34.20
CA VAL A 31 18.11 27.46 -34.31
C VAL A 31 18.73 26.09 -34.51
N ASP A 32 19.50 25.93 -35.59
CA ASP A 32 20.32 24.73 -35.81
C ASP A 32 21.55 25.07 -36.67
N ALA A 33 22.59 24.23 -36.64
CA ALA A 33 23.75 24.39 -37.51
C ALA A 33 23.48 23.83 -38.93
N SER A 34 22.63 22.81 -39.04
CA SER A 34 22.25 22.16 -40.29
C SER A 34 21.19 22.97 -41.04
N PRO A 35 21.48 23.45 -42.26
CA PRO A 35 20.48 24.10 -43.09
C PRO A 35 19.36 23.14 -43.50
N GLU A 36 19.68 21.85 -43.68
CA GLU A 36 18.70 20.82 -44.07
C GLU A 36 17.61 20.65 -43.01
N LEU A 37 17.98 20.61 -41.71
CA LEU A 37 17.01 20.49 -40.63
C LEU A 37 16.11 21.74 -40.51
N LEU A 38 16.66 22.93 -40.80
CA LEU A 38 15.89 24.18 -40.82
C LEU A 38 14.88 24.21 -41.97
N GLU A 39 15.25 23.71 -43.14
CA GLU A 39 14.32 23.53 -44.27
C GLU A 39 13.19 22.57 -43.92
N VAL A 40 13.51 21.43 -43.28
CA VAL A 40 12.50 20.48 -42.80
C VAL A 40 11.56 21.15 -41.79
N ALA A 41 12.07 21.94 -40.84
CA ALA A 41 11.24 22.68 -39.90
C ALA A 41 10.29 23.66 -40.60
N ALA A 42 10.77 24.39 -41.62
CA ALA A 42 9.98 25.30 -42.43
C ALA A 42 8.86 24.60 -43.23
N GLN A 43 9.12 23.39 -43.72
CA GLN A 43 8.10 22.56 -44.38
C GLN A 43 7.02 22.07 -43.40
N LEU A 44 7.39 21.79 -42.15
CA LEU A 44 6.45 21.32 -41.12
C LEU A 44 5.55 22.45 -40.60
N ARG A 45 6.01 23.70 -40.68
CA ARG A 45 5.29 24.87 -40.16
C ARG A 45 5.46 26.10 -41.06
N SER A 46 4.42 26.39 -41.85
CA SER A 46 4.39 27.49 -42.82
C SER A 46 4.21 28.89 -42.22
N GLU A 47 3.69 29.01 -41.00
CA GLU A 47 3.36 30.30 -40.36
C GLU A 47 3.92 30.39 -38.94
N GLY A 48 4.34 31.60 -38.55
CA GLY A 48 4.84 31.88 -37.20
C GLY A 48 6.13 31.12 -36.88
N LEU A 49 7.01 30.92 -37.87
CA LEU A 49 8.32 30.30 -37.71
C LEU A 49 9.41 31.21 -38.29
N GLU A 50 10.44 31.47 -37.52
CA GLU A 50 11.69 32.08 -37.95
C GLU A 50 12.82 31.05 -37.80
N THR A 51 13.74 30.97 -38.76
CA THR A 51 14.86 30.02 -38.73
C THR A 51 16.20 30.75 -38.76
N PHE A 52 17.12 30.35 -37.89
CA PHE A 52 18.48 30.90 -37.81
C PHE A 52 19.51 29.77 -37.89
N GLN A 53 20.34 29.82 -38.91
CA GLN A 53 21.45 28.88 -39.05
C GLN A 53 22.68 29.37 -38.28
N GLY A 54 23.20 28.57 -37.36
CA GLY A 54 24.47 28.87 -36.68
C GLY A 54 24.70 28.12 -35.38
N ASP A 55 25.81 28.48 -34.72
CA ASP A 55 26.24 27.88 -33.45
C ASP A 55 25.61 28.59 -32.25
N ALA A 56 24.75 27.87 -31.54
CA ALA A 56 24.05 28.37 -30.37
C ALA A 56 24.94 28.56 -29.13
N THR A 57 26.18 28.05 -29.11
CA THR A 57 27.13 28.33 -28.01
C THR A 57 27.70 29.75 -28.08
N SER A 58 27.51 30.44 -29.21
CA SER A 58 27.95 31.83 -29.39
C SER A 58 26.92 32.83 -28.89
N ARG A 59 27.30 33.63 -27.88
CA ARG A 59 26.50 34.76 -27.39
C ARG A 59 26.08 35.72 -28.51
N MET A 60 27.02 36.11 -29.37
CA MET A 60 26.75 37.06 -30.46
C MET A 60 25.71 36.51 -31.43
N PHE A 61 25.74 35.19 -31.68
CA PHE A 61 24.76 34.54 -32.52
C PHE A 61 23.39 34.49 -31.85
N LEU A 62 23.30 34.09 -30.57
CA LEU A 62 22.05 34.08 -29.81
C LEU A 62 21.39 35.47 -29.73
N GLU A 63 22.20 36.52 -29.62
CA GLU A 63 21.73 37.91 -29.64
C GLU A 63 21.13 38.27 -31.00
N LYS A 64 21.81 37.91 -32.10
CA LYS A 64 21.29 38.07 -33.47
C LYS A 64 20.01 37.25 -33.71
N ALA A 65 19.93 36.05 -33.16
CA ALA A 65 18.75 35.18 -33.23
C ALA A 65 17.59 35.65 -32.32
N GLY A 66 17.80 36.70 -31.53
CA GLY A 66 16.76 37.32 -30.71
C GLY A 66 16.44 36.57 -29.41
N ALA A 67 17.41 35.85 -28.82
CA ALA A 67 17.22 35.10 -27.58
C ALA A 67 16.73 35.95 -26.39
N GLY A 68 17.00 37.26 -26.39
CA GLY A 68 16.48 38.18 -25.37
C GLY A 68 15.03 38.65 -25.58
N LYS A 69 14.37 38.24 -26.67
CA LYS A 69 13.02 38.69 -27.06
C LYS A 69 11.99 37.55 -27.07
N VAL A 70 12.30 36.43 -26.42
CA VAL A 70 11.45 35.24 -26.38
C VAL A 70 11.04 34.94 -24.94
N ASP A 71 9.85 34.37 -24.78
CA ASP A 71 9.28 34.03 -23.48
C ASP A 71 9.82 32.70 -22.95
N THR A 72 10.18 31.78 -23.85
CA THR A 72 10.69 30.45 -23.51
C THR A 72 11.76 30.00 -24.49
N ILE A 73 12.84 29.42 -23.98
CA ILE A 73 13.86 28.74 -24.79
C ILE A 73 13.90 27.27 -24.43
N LEU A 74 13.87 26.41 -25.45
CA LEU A 74 14.01 24.96 -25.37
C LEU A 74 15.35 24.57 -25.98
N ILE A 75 16.23 23.93 -25.21
CA ILE A 75 17.52 23.41 -25.68
C ILE A 75 17.39 21.91 -25.89
N THR A 76 17.34 21.49 -27.15
CA THR A 76 17.00 20.12 -27.57
C THR A 76 18.10 19.46 -28.39
N THR A 77 19.36 19.87 -28.21
CA THR A 77 20.50 19.23 -28.88
C THR A 77 20.80 17.87 -28.25
N THR A 78 21.47 17.00 -29.02
CA THR A 78 21.90 15.67 -28.60
C THR A 78 23.25 15.67 -27.87
N SER A 79 23.89 16.82 -27.71
CA SER A 79 25.17 16.96 -27.01
C SER A 79 24.97 17.59 -25.64
N GLU A 80 25.37 16.86 -24.59
CA GLU A 80 25.27 17.34 -23.20
C GLU A 80 26.10 18.60 -22.97
N ASP A 81 27.33 18.63 -23.51
CA ASP A 81 28.23 19.78 -23.39
C ASP A 81 27.64 21.03 -24.05
N VAL A 82 27.03 20.87 -25.22
CA VAL A 82 26.35 21.97 -25.93
C VAL A 82 25.14 22.44 -25.11
N ASN A 83 24.33 21.53 -24.57
CA ASN A 83 23.17 21.92 -23.78
C ASN A 83 23.56 22.73 -22.54
N ILE A 84 24.62 22.31 -21.83
CA ILE A 84 25.16 23.02 -20.67
C ILE A 84 25.73 24.38 -21.07
N GLU A 85 26.52 24.44 -22.14
CA GLU A 85 27.15 25.68 -22.58
C GLU A 85 26.11 26.72 -23.04
N VAL A 86 25.16 26.32 -23.88
CA VAL A 86 24.06 27.18 -24.34
C VAL A 86 23.27 27.69 -23.15
N ALA A 87 22.91 26.82 -22.20
CA ALA A 87 22.18 27.21 -21.00
C ALA A 87 22.95 28.22 -20.15
N ARG A 88 24.26 28.01 -19.98
CA ARG A 88 25.16 28.93 -19.26
C ARG A 88 25.17 30.30 -19.92
N VAL A 89 25.39 30.36 -21.23
CA VAL A 89 25.40 31.61 -22.00
C VAL A 89 24.06 32.34 -21.90
N LEU A 90 22.95 31.61 -22.02
CA LEU A 90 21.60 32.17 -21.89
C LEU A 90 21.37 32.78 -20.51
N ARG A 91 21.67 32.04 -19.43
CA ARG A 91 21.47 32.53 -18.06
C ARG A 91 22.39 33.68 -17.68
N GLN A 92 23.61 33.74 -18.22
CA GLN A 92 24.57 34.81 -17.91
C GLN A 92 24.31 36.11 -18.67
N HIS A 93 23.74 36.04 -19.88
CA HIS A 93 23.68 37.18 -20.78
C HIS A 93 22.28 37.59 -21.24
N PHE A 94 21.27 36.76 -20.99
CA PHE A 94 19.90 37.01 -21.44
C PHE A 94 18.90 36.85 -20.30
N ASN A 95 17.91 37.75 -20.23
CA ASN A 95 16.84 37.66 -19.24
C ASN A 95 15.68 36.81 -19.79
N VAL A 96 15.93 35.52 -20.00
CA VAL A 96 14.94 34.58 -20.53
C VAL A 96 13.99 34.17 -19.41
N PRO A 97 12.67 34.44 -19.51
CA PRO A 97 11.73 34.13 -18.43
C PRO A 97 11.69 32.64 -18.10
N ARG A 98 11.71 31.78 -19.11
CA ARG A 98 11.67 30.33 -18.95
C ARG A 98 12.71 29.63 -19.83
N LEU A 99 13.57 28.82 -19.22
CA LEU A 99 14.61 28.08 -19.91
C LEU A 99 14.48 26.60 -19.58
N VAL A 100 14.27 25.78 -20.62
CA VAL A 100 14.14 24.33 -20.50
C VAL A 100 15.23 23.67 -21.34
N ALA A 101 15.89 22.64 -20.80
CA ALA A 101 16.94 21.90 -21.51
C ALA A 101 16.75 20.38 -21.40
N LEU A 102 17.18 19.64 -22.42
CA LEU A 102 17.26 18.19 -22.35
C LEU A 102 18.47 17.74 -21.52
N GLY A 103 18.18 16.89 -20.52
CA GLY A 103 19.18 16.20 -19.72
C GLY A 103 19.48 14.81 -20.28
N ILE A 104 20.77 14.50 -20.48
CA ILE A 104 21.21 13.22 -21.04
C ILE A 104 21.74 12.32 -19.92
N THR A 105 22.74 12.77 -19.16
CA THR A 105 23.31 12.04 -18.04
C THR A 105 22.85 12.60 -16.70
N ARG A 106 22.95 11.79 -15.63
CA ARG A 106 22.70 12.26 -14.26
C ARG A 106 23.62 13.42 -13.86
N GLY A 107 24.85 13.46 -14.39
CA GLY A 107 25.82 14.51 -14.13
C GLY A 107 25.41 15.82 -14.80
N GLY A 108 25.08 15.78 -16.09
CA GLY A 108 24.65 16.95 -16.83
C GLY A 108 23.32 17.54 -16.33
N ILE A 109 22.36 16.70 -15.94
CA ILE A 109 21.10 17.15 -15.31
C ILE A 109 21.40 18.03 -14.08
N LYS A 110 22.24 17.53 -13.16
CA LYS A 110 22.60 18.30 -11.95
C LYS A 110 23.32 19.61 -12.28
N THR A 111 24.12 19.63 -13.35
CA THR A 111 24.81 20.85 -13.79
C THR A 111 23.83 21.87 -14.36
N LEU A 112 22.87 21.44 -15.18
CA LEU A 112 21.81 22.30 -15.73
C LEU A 112 20.91 22.85 -14.61
N GLU A 113 20.48 22.01 -13.67
CA GLU A 113 19.67 22.44 -12.51
C GLU A 113 20.38 23.52 -11.67
N LYS A 114 21.71 23.40 -11.49
CA LYS A 114 22.53 24.42 -10.78
C LYS A 114 22.57 25.77 -11.50
N LEU A 115 22.30 25.80 -12.81
CA LEU A 115 22.18 27.01 -13.60
C LEU A 115 20.75 27.58 -13.57
N ASP A 116 19.88 27.06 -12.69
CA ASP A 116 18.46 27.43 -12.60
C ASP A 116 17.72 27.12 -13.91
N VAL A 117 17.99 25.97 -14.52
CA VAL A 117 17.35 25.53 -15.78
C VAL A 117 16.32 24.45 -15.46
N GLU A 118 15.14 24.50 -16.07
CA GLU A 118 14.20 23.38 -16.02
C GLU A 118 14.74 22.25 -16.89
N VAL A 119 14.86 21.03 -16.36
CA VAL A 119 15.51 19.93 -17.07
C VAL A 119 14.55 18.77 -17.30
N GLU A 120 14.44 18.33 -18.55
CA GLU A 120 13.71 17.11 -18.91
C GLU A 120 14.70 16.00 -19.29
N GLY A 121 14.73 14.93 -18.50
CA GLY A 121 15.66 13.81 -18.70
C GLY A 121 15.15 12.82 -19.77
N ILE A 122 15.85 12.70 -20.90
CA ILE A 122 15.36 11.93 -22.06
C ILE A 122 15.08 10.45 -21.74
N PHE A 123 15.92 9.83 -20.92
CA PHE A 123 15.76 8.42 -20.52
C PHE A 123 14.65 8.26 -19.49
N THR A 124 14.52 9.20 -18.56
CA THR A 124 13.47 9.19 -17.53
C THR A 124 12.09 9.38 -18.16
N ALA A 125 11.95 10.32 -19.08
CA ALA A 125 10.75 10.53 -19.87
C ALA A 125 10.37 9.25 -20.63
N SER A 126 11.33 8.70 -21.38
CA SER A 126 11.12 7.48 -22.18
C SER A 126 10.73 6.28 -21.32
N ALA A 127 11.44 6.04 -20.21
CA ALA A 127 11.13 4.96 -19.27
C ALA A 127 9.74 5.13 -18.66
N THR A 128 9.33 6.35 -18.34
CA THR A 128 7.99 6.64 -17.82
C THR A 128 6.91 6.32 -18.84
N PHE A 129 7.08 6.73 -20.10
CA PHE A 129 6.14 6.40 -21.18
C PHE A 129 6.07 4.90 -21.46
N LEU A 130 7.21 4.19 -21.42
CA LEU A 130 7.23 2.73 -21.58
C LEU A 130 6.55 2.03 -20.41
N ARG A 131 6.83 2.44 -19.17
CA ARG A 131 6.14 1.95 -17.97
C ARG A 131 4.63 2.13 -18.12
N ASN A 132 4.17 3.31 -18.52
CA ASN A 132 2.75 3.59 -18.74
C ASN A 132 2.10 2.73 -19.85
N ARG A 133 2.89 2.17 -20.79
CA ARG A 133 2.40 1.21 -21.79
C ARG A 133 2.32 -0.22 -21.25
N VAL A 134 3.23 -0.59 -20.35
CA VAL A 134 3.27 -1.92 -19.71
C VAL A 134 2.25 -2.01 -18.58
N GLU A 135 2.16 -1.00 -17.72
CA GLU A 135 1.22 -0.88 -16.60
C GLU A 135 -0.13 -0.33 -17.09
N PHE A 136 -0.83 -1.08 -17.96
CA PHE A 136 -2.06 -0.63 -18.64
C PHE A 136 -3.19 -0.14 -17.71
N LYS A 137 -3.17 -0.54 -16.44
CA LYS A 137 -4.21 -0.25 -15.44
C LYS A 137 -4.00 1.05 -14.65
N SER A 138 -2.82 1.67 -14.75
CA SER A 138 -2.52 2.98 -14.13
C SER A 138 -1.72 3.83 -15.11
N LYS A 139 -2.33 4.90 -15.62
CA LYS A 139 -1.63 5.85 -16.49
C LYS A 139 -1.22 7.07 -15.66
N THR A 140 0.09 7.25 -15.48
CA THR A 140 0.61 8.47 -14.88
C THR A 140 0.72 9.56 -15.94
N VAL A 141 0.06 10.69 -15.74
CA VAL A 141 0.23 11.87 -16.61
C VAL A 141 1.32 12.75 -16.00
N GLN A 142 2.42 12.96 -16.72
CA GLN A 142 3.44 13.96 -16.37
C GLN A 142 3.06 15.33 -16.94
N GLY A 143 3.45 16.41 -16.25
CA GLY A 143 3.33 17.79 -16.77
C GLY A 143 2.01 18.52 -16.51
N ILE A 144 1.13 18.02 -15.62
CA ILE A 144 -0.01 18.80 -15.11
C ILE A 144 0.25 19.18 -13.65
N GLY A 145 -0.05 20.43 -13.26
CA GLY A 145 0.23 20.95 -11.92
C GLY A 145 1.71 21.30 -11.71
N LEU A 146 2.29 20.90 -10.59
CA LEU A 146 3.71 21.09 -10.24
C LEU A 146 4.64 20.04 -10.88
N GLY A 147 4.13 19.20 -11.79
CA GLY A 147 4.94 18.21 -12.52
C GLY A 147 5.38 17.00 -11.69
N LYS A 148 4.76 16.76 -10.52
CA LYS A 148 5.20 15.74 -9.55
C LYS A 148 4.35 14.47 -9.52
N ASN A 149 3.53 14.17 -10.54
CA ASN A 149 2.53 13.07 -10.56
C ASN A 149 1.31 13.33 -9.65
N GLU A 150 0.79 14.55 -9.68
CA GLU A 150 -0.38 14.96 -8.88
C GLU A 150 -1.72 14.54 -9.50
N ILE A 151 -1.68 13.92 -10.68
CA ILE A 151 -2.85 13.42 -11.40
C ILE A 151 -2.57 11.99 -11.87
N LEU A 152 -3.44 11.06 -11.48
CA LEU A 152 -3.37 9.66 -11.92
C LEU A 152 -4.72 9.22 -12.47
N GLU A 153 -4.68 8.43 -13.53
CA GLU A 153 -5.87 7.72 -14.00
C GLU A 153 -5.77 6.25 -13.61
N VAL A 154 -6.85 5.74 -13.01
CA VAL A 154 -6.93 4.37 -12.51
C VAL A 154 -8.28 3.74 -12.81
N GLU A 155 -8.28 2.46 -13.19
CA GLU A 155 -9.50 1.67 -13.32
C GLU A 155 -9.85 0.99 -11.99
N VAL A 156 -11.08 1.20 -11.51
CA VAL A 156 -11.59 0.60 -10.27
C VAL A 156 -11.87 -0.87 -10.49
N HIS A 157 -11.14 -1.73 -9.79
CA HIS A 157 -11.37 -3.17 -9.83
C HIS A 157 -12.71 -3.53 -9.18
N GLY A 158 -13.34 -4.61 -9.65
CA GLY A 158 -14.64 -5.06 -9.12
C GLY A 158 -14.65 -5.47 -7.65
N HIS A 159 -13.47 -5.74 -7.11
CA HIS A 159 -13.25 -6.08 -5.71
C HIS A 159 -12.39 -5.04 -4.97
N SER A 160 -12.31 -3.81 -5.51
CA SER A 160 -11.63 -2.72 -4.81
C SER A 160 -12.34 -2.37 -3.50
N ARG A 161 -11.58 -2.08 -2.44
CA ARG A 161 -12.12 -1.54 -1.18
C ARG A 161 -12.82 -0.19 -1.34
N LEU A 162 -12.61 0.50 -2.47
CA LEU A 162 -13.24 1.77 -2.81
C LEU A 162 -14.45 1.58 -3.74
N ALA A 163 -14.65 0.37 -4.29
CA ALA A 163 -15.84 0.05 -5.06
C ALA A 163 -17.09 0.07 -4.16
N ASN A 164 -18.22 0.48 -4.75
CA ASN A 164 -19.53 0.62 -4.12
C ASN A 164 -19.60 1.59 -2.94
N LYS A 165 -18.59 2.45 -2.77
CA LYS A 165 -18.60 3.54 -1.77
C LYS A 165 -18.91 4.87 -2.43
N SER A 166 -19.68 5.72 -1.74
CA SER A 166 -19.86 7.11 -2.14
C SER A 166 -18.59 7.92 -1.86
N LEU A 167 -18.31 8.92 -2.70
CA LEU A 167 -17.12 9.77 -2.52
C LEU A 167 -17.12 10.53 -1.18
N ALA A 168 -18.29 10.89 -0.65
CA ALA A 168 -18.41 11.48 0.68
C ALA A 168 -17.99 10.51 1.79
N ALA A 169 -18.33 9.22 1.66
CA ALA A 169 -17.93 8.20 2.62
C ALA A 169 -16.41 7.93 2.60
N LEU A 170 -15.74 8.21 1.47
CA LEU A 170 -14.28 8.08 1.37
C LEU A 170 -13.53 9.17 2.14
N ASN A 171 -14.16 10.33 2.38
CA ASN A 171 -13.60 11.50 3.07
C ASN A 171 -12.12 11.79 2.76
N PRO A 172 -11.74 11.95 1.48
CA PRO A 172 -10.33 12.01 1.12
C PRO A 172 -9.72 13.38 1.48
N ARG A 173 -8.63 13.36 2.26
CA ARG A 173 -8.00 14.59 2.79
C ARG A 173 -6.99 15.21 1.83
N SER A 174 -6.15 14.39 1.22
CA SER A 174 -5.00 14.83 0.40
C SER A 174 -5.12 14.40 -1.07
N TRP A 175 -6.29 13.90 -1.46
CA TRP A 175 -6.62 13.54 -2.82
C TRP A 175 -8.11 13.78 -3.08
N ARG A 176 -8.51 13.82 -4.35
CA ARG A 176 -9.90 13.94 -4.79
C ARG A 176 -10.09 13.17 -6.09
N VAL A 177 -11.31 12.69 -6.32
CA VAL A 177 -11.73 12.23 -7.64
C VAL A 177 -12.17 13.44 -8.44
N GLY A 178 -11.45 13.73 -9.53
CA GLY A 178 -11.77 14.85 -10.42
C GLY A 178 -12.80 14.47 -11.48
N ILE A 179 -12.65 13.29 -12.09
CA ILE A 179 -13.51 12.79 -13.17
C ILE A 179 -13.73 11.30 -12.98
N VAL A 180 -14.95 10.84 -13.25
CA VAL A 180 -15.27 9.41 -13.38
C VAL A 180 -15.71 9.16 -14.83
N TYR A 181 -15.02 8.27 -15.54
CA TYR A 181 -15.46 7.73 -16.82
C TYR A 181 -16.21 6.43 -16.58
N ARG A 182 -17.49 6.39 -16.98
CA ARG A 182 -18.38 5.24 -16.81
C ARG A 182 -19.12 4.96 -18.12
N ASP A 183 -19.01 3.73 -18.61
CA ASP A 183 -19.68 3.28 -19.83
C ASP A 183 -19.45 4.22 -21.03
N GLY A 184 -18.24 4.77 -21.14
CA GLY A 184 -17.85 5.72 -22.20
C GLY A 184 -18.31 7.17 -21.97
N ASN A 185 -19.02 7.47 -20.89
CA ASN A 185 -19.48 8.81 -20.55
C ASN A 185 -18.67 9.44 -19.42
N ILE A 186 -18.62 10.77 -19.40
CA ILE A 186 -18.05 11.56 -18.30
C ILE A 186 -19.13 11.76 -17.23
N VAL A 187 -18.83 11.34 -16.01
CA VAL A 187 -19.59 11.61 -14.80
C VAL A 187 -18.79 12.62 -13.97
N ILE A 188 -19.39 13.79 -13.71
CA ILE A 188 -18.81 14.80 -12.83
C ILE A 188 -19.05 14.33 -11.39
N PRO A 189 -18.00 14.02 -10.61
CA PRO A 189 -18.15 13.49 -9.27
C PRO A 189 -18.69 14.52 -8.28
N SER A 190 -19.64 14.06 -7.47
CA SER A 190 -20.25 14.74 -6.31
C SER A 190 -20.11 13.84 -5.07
N GLY A 191 -20.43 14.34 -3.87
CA GLY A 191 -20.28 13.57 -2.64
C GLY A 191 -21.11 12.26 -2.61
N ASP A 192 -22.26 12.26 -3.25
CA ASP A 192 -23.17 11.11 -3.41
C ASP A 192 -22.78 10.18 -4.58
N THR A 193 -21.81 10.57 -5.41
CA THR A 193 -21.33 9.71 -6.50
C THR A 193 -20.73 8.43 -5.92
N VAL A 194 -21.30 7.29 -6.28
CA VAL A 194 -20.80 5.96 -5.89
C VAL A 194 -19.81 5.46 -6.93
N LEU A 195 -18.60 5.10 -6.51
CA LEU A 195 -17.62 4.43 -7.37
C LEU A 195 -18.09 3.02 -7.70
N ARG A 196 -18.01 2.63 -8.97
CA ARG A 196 -18.41 1.31 -9.45
C ARG A 196 -17.21 0.57 -10.01
N ALA A 197 -17.31 -0.76 -9.98
CA ALA A 197 -16.42 -1.63 -10.73
C ALA A 197 -16.30 -1.16 -12.20
N LYS A 198 -15.09 -1.16 -12.75
CA LYS A 198 -14.73 -0.73 -14.10
C LYS A 198 -14.88 0.77 -14.39
N ASP A 199 -15.23 1.59 -13.40
CA ASP A 199 -15.08 3.03 -13.55
C ASP A 199 -13.58 3.36 -13.78
N ARG A 200 -13.29 4.24 -14.73
CA ARG A 200 -11.96 4.84 -14.85
C ARG A 200 -12.00 6.20 -14.18
N VAL A 201 -11.24 6.36 -13.10
CA VAL A 201 -11.27 7.57 -12.29
C VAL A 201 -9.97 8.34 -12.41
N VAL A 202 -10.10 9.66 -12.54
CA VAL A 202 -8.99 10.60 -12.51
C VAL A 202 -8.85 11.11 -11.09
N LEU A 203 -7.75 10.75 -10.45
CA LEU A 203 -7.38 11.18 -9.11
C LEU A 203 -6.49 12.41 -9.20
N LEU A 204 -6.69 13.34 -8.26
CA LEU A 204 -5.94 14.58 -8.10
C LEU A 204 -5.42 14.65 -6.65
N GLY A 205 -4.15 14.92 -6.39
CA GLY A 205 -3.64 14.94 -5.01
C GLY A 205 -2.13 14.82 -4.84
N ASP A 206 -1.69 14.56 -3.61
CA ASP A 206 -0.28 14.32 -3.30
C ASP A 206 0.23 13.04 -3.99
N PRO A 207 1.33 13.08 -4.76
CA PRO A 207 1.88 11.94 -5.48
C PRO A 207 2.12 10.68 -4.63
N LYS A 208 2.55 10.84 -3.37
CA LYS A 208 2.78 9.71 -2.45
C LYS A 208 1.46 9.03 -2.08
N VAL A 209 0.43 9.83 -1.84
CA VAL A 209 -0.92 9.36 -1.47
C VAL A 209 -1.61 8.73 -2.68
N LEU A 210 -1.49 9.35 -3.85
CA LEU A 210 -2.11 8.87 -5.07
C LEU A 210 -1.63 7.48 -5.47
N LYS A 211 -0.36 7.15 -5.22
CA LYS A 211 0.16 5.79 -5.43
C LYS A 211 -0.61 4.76 -4.57
N THR A 212 -0.68 4.99 -3.26
CA THR A 212 -1.41 4.11 -2.33
C THR A 212 -2.90 3.99 -2.68
N VAL A 213 -3.56 5.10 -3.04
CA VAL A 213 -4.97 5.08 -3.44
C VAL A 213 -5.19 4.29 -4.73
N THR A 214 -4.24 4.36 -5.66
CA THR A 214 -4.28 3.58 -6.91
C THR A 214 -4.18 2.08 -6.63
N ASP A 215 -3.34 1.67 -5.68
CA ASP A 215 -3.18 0.27 -5.28
C ASP A 215 -4.49 -0.28 -4.66
N LEU A 216 -5.17 0.52 -3.82
CA LEU A 216 -6.51 0.19 -3.29
C LEU A 216 -7.57 0.02 -4.39
N MET A 217 -7.36 0.62 -5.56
CA MET A 217 -8.27 0.54 -6.71
C MET A 217 -7.92 -0.59 -7.69
N THR A 218 -6.68 -1.07 -7.78
CA THR A 218 -6.20 -1.89 -8.92
C THR A 218 -5.91 -3.36 -8.64
N PHE A 219 -6.11 -3.84 -7.42
CA PHE A 219 -5.96 -5.26 -7.04
C PHE A 219 -4.49 -5.74 -7.11
N ARG A 220 -3.73 -5.46 -6.03
CA ARG A 220 -2.50 -6.18 -5.64
C ARG A 220 -2.59 -6.46 -4.14
N PHE A 221 -2.57 -7.72 -3.73
CA PHE A 221 -2.63 -8.10 -2.31
C PHE A 221 -1.28 -8.60 -1.86
N GLU A 222 -0.49 -7.66 -1.34
CA GLU A 222 0.50 -7.94 -0.30
C GLU A 222 0.37 -6.78 0.69
N HIS A 223 -0.74 -6.76 1.43
CA HIS A 223 -1.00 -5.74 2.45
C HIS A 223 -0.76 -6.27 3.86
N PHE A 224 -0.85 -7.57 4.10
CA PHE A 224 -0.62 -8.11 5.44
C PHE A 224 0.88 -8.35 5.72
N PRO A 225 1.44 -7.90 6.87
CA PRO A 225 0.85 -6.99 7.87
C PRO A 225 1.13 -5.50 7.60
N LEU A 226 1.71 -5.14 6.45
CA LEU A 226 2.09 -3.77 6.05
C LEU A 226 0.98 -2.70 6.12
N GLU A 227 -0.29 -3.08 6.02
CA GLU A 227 -1.41 -2.15 6.19
C GLU A 227 -1.58 -1.65 7.63
N PHE A 228 -1.02 -2.38 8.59
CA PHE A 228 -1.00 -2.03 10.01
C PHE A 228 0.27 -1.29 10.41
N GLY A 229 1.39 -1.59 9.74
CA GLY A 229 2.70 -1.00 9.99
C GLY A 229 3.84 -1.86 9.43
N ASP A 230 5.10 -1.45 9.62
CA ASP A 230 6.29 -2.17 9.14
C ASP A 230 7.10 -2.85 10.26
N THR A 231 6.68 -2.67 11.52
CA THR A 231 7.41 -3.08 12.72
C THR A 231 6.68 -4.20 13.45
N LEU A 232 7.29 -5.39 13.50
CA LEU A 232 6.80 -6.48 14.36
C LEU A 232 7.15 -6.18 15.82
N VAL A 233 6.18 -6.34 16.73
CA VAL A 233 6.40 -6.16 18.17
C VAL A 233 6.21 -7.50 18.86
N ALA A 234 7.20 -8.01 19.57
CA ALA A 234 7.11 -9.29 20.26
C ALA A 234 7.47 -9.17 21.75
N TYR A 235 6.64 -9.75 22.61
CA TYR A 235 7.03 -9.97 24.00
C TYR A 235 7.94 -11.19 24.11
N VAL A 236 9.09 -11.04 24.76
CA VAL A 236 10.03 -12.15 24.97
C VAL A 236 10.09 -12.47 26.46
N PRO A 237 9.59 -13.65 26.90
CA PRO A 237 9.72 -14.10 28.28
C PRO A 237 11.17 -14.17 28.74
N ALA A 238 11.41 -14.21 30.05
CA ALA A 238 12.75 -14.38 30.60
C ALA A 238 13.41 -15.70 30.17
N GLU A 239 12.60 -16.74 29.99
CA GLU A 239 13.00 -18.05 29.48
C GLU A 239 12.04 -18.40 28.32
N PRO A 240 12.31 -17.90 27.10
CA PRO A 240 11.44 -18.16 25.97
C PRO A 240 11.52 -19.65 25.57
N PRO A 241 10.38 -20.34 25.37
CA PRO A 241 10.41 -21.70 24.84
C PRO A 241 11.08 -21.74 23.46
N PRO A 242 11.89 -22.77 23.13
CA PRO A 242 12.53 -22.87 21.81
C PRO A 242 11.53 -22.78 20.65
N SER A 243 10.38 -23.42 20.79
CA SER A 243 9.29 -23.41 19.82
C SER A 243 8.72 -22.00 19.57
N TYR A 244 8.72 -21.12 20.58
CA TYR A 244 8.31 -19.73 20.42
C TYR A 244 9.34 -18.91 19.62
N LEU A 245 10.63 -19.11 19.88
CA LEU A 245 11.69 -18.44 19.13
C LEU A 245 11.75 -18.90 17.66
N GLU A 246 11.57 -20.19 17.42
CA GLU A 246 11.49 -20.74 16.07
C GLU A 246 10.28 -20.22 15.29
N GLU A 247 9.12 -20.08 15.96
CA GLU A 247 7.94 -19.44 15.37
C GLU A 247 8.16 -17.96 15.05
N LEU A 248 8.79 -17.20 15.96
CA LEU A 248 9.19 -15.81 15.69
C LEU A 248 10.13 -15.71 14.48
N ALA A 249 11.11 -16.62 14.39
CA ALA A 249 12.03 -16.69 13.25
C ALA A 249 11.28 -16.94 11.93
N TYR A 250 10.31 -17.85 11.96
CA TYR A 250 9.46 -18.17 10.83
C TYR A 250 8.64 -16.94 10.39
N LEU A 251 7.98 -16.24 11.33
CA LEU A 251 7.19 -15.05 11.04
C LEU A 251 8.02 -13.93 10.40
N LEU A 252 9.22 -13.67 10.93
CA LEU A 252 10.15 -12.70 10.36
C LEU A 252 10.62 -13.09 8.95
N SER A 253 10.61 -14.38 8.60
CA SER A 253 11.00 -14.87 7.27
C SER A 253 9.90 -14.76 6.22
N VAL A 254 8.62 -14.76 6.64
CA VAL A 254 7.47 -14.79 5.73
C VAL A 254 6.74 -13.46 5.64
N PHE A 255 6.80 -12.63 6.67
CA PHE A 255 6.21 -11.30 6.64
C PHE A 255 7.22 -10.27 6.10
N PRO A 256 6.81 -9.38 5.18
CA PRO A 256 7.68 -8.38 4.58
C PRO A 256 7.92 -7.19 5.54
N LEU A 257 8.58 -7.44 6.67
CA LEU A 257 8.79 -6.47 7.75
C LEU A 257 10.12 -5.73 7.59
N GLU A 258 10.14 -4.43 7.90
CA GLU A 258 11.38 -3.64 7.90
C GLU A 258 12.05 -3.62 9.27
N LYS A 259 11.26 -3.70 10.35
CA LYS A 259 11.75 -3.56 11.73
C LYS A 259 11.20 -4.63 12.67
N ALA A 260 11.93 -4.92 13.73
CA ALA A 260 11.50 -5.74 14.85
C ALA A 260 11.80 -5.07 16.19
N LEU A 261 10.79 -4.95 17.04
CA LEU A 261 10.88 -4.51 18.43
C LEU A 261 10.59 -5.70 19.36
N PHE A 262 11.58 -6.08 20.18
CA PHE A 262 11.40 -7.09 21.21
C PHE A 262 11.30 -6.44 22.59
N VAL A 263 10.20 -6.69 23.29
CA VAL A 263 9.97 -6.26 24.67
C VAL A 263 10.30 -7.44 25.59
N CYS A 264 11.46 -7.39 26.23
CA CYS A 264 12.06 -8.52 26.94
C CYS A 264 11.79 -8.44 28.45
N ALA A 265 11.20 -9.49 29.02
CA ALA A 265 10.93 -9.59 30.47
C ALA A 265 12.20 -9.43 31.33
N ARG A 266 13.29 -10.03 30.87
CA ARG A 266 14.64 -9.87 31.45
C ARG A 266 15.64 -9.73 30.31
N PRO A 267 16.04 -8.50 29.94
CA PRO A 267 17.09 -8.34 28.92
C PRO A 267 18.42 -8.87 29.46
N GLY A 268 19.22 -9.45 28.57
CA GLY A 268 20.55 -9.96 28.86
C GLY A 268 21.33 -10.18 27.57
N GLU A 269 22.65 -10.07 27.62
CA GLU A 269 23.51 -10.10 26.42
C GLU A 269 23.29 -11.35 25.56
N ALA A 270 23.14 -12.52 26.18
CA ALA A 270 22.92 -13.79 25.47
C ALA A 270 21.58 -13.81 24.69
N LEU A 271 20.50 -13.31 25.30
CA LEU A 271 19.19 -13.25 24.65
C LEU A 271 19.19 -12.21 23.52
N GLU A 272 19.82 -11.06 23.73
CA GLU A 272 19.94 -10.04 22.68
C GLU A 272 20.78 -10.53 21.49
N GLU A 273 21.85 -11.30 21.74
CA GLU A 273 22.65 -11.91 20.68
C GLU A 273 21.84 -12.95 19.88
N GLU A 274 21.05 -13.78 20.58
CA GLU A 274 20.14 -14.74 19.95
C GLU A 274 19.09 -14.05 19.06
N LEU A 275 18.42 -13.02 19.58
CA LEU A 275 17.42 -12.23 18.83
C LEU A 275 18.05 -11.50 17.64
N ARG A 276 19.26 -10.95 17.79
CA ARG A 276 20.02 -10.34 16.69
C ARG A 276 20.38 -11.36 15.61
N GLY A 277 20.74 -12.58 16.02
CA GLY A 277 20.96 -13.70 15.11
C GLY A 277 19.71 -14.12 14.34
N LEU A 278 18.51 -13.97 14.91
CA LEU A 278 17.24 -14.19 14.21
C LEU A 278 17.00 -13.12 13.14
N VAL A 279 17.06 -11.84 13.51
CA VAL A 279 16.81 -10.70 12.59
C VAL A 279 17.78 -10.70 11.41
N THR A 280 19.08 -10.90 11.68
CA THR A 280 20.12 -10.87 10.64
C THR A 280 19.92 -11.97 9.60
N ARG A 281 19.52 -13.17 10.02
CA ARG A 281 19.23 -14.29 9.11
C ARG A 281 18.05 -13.99 8.18
N GLN A 282 17.10 -13.18 8.62
CA GLN A 282 15.87 -12.87 7.89
C GLN A 282 15.90 -11.52 7.16
N HIS A 283 17.06 -10.85 7.10
CA HIS A 283 17.24 -9.56 6.38
C HIS A 283 16.32 -8.42 6.84
N VAL A 284 15.85 -8.44 8.09
CA VAL A 284 15.09 -7.34 8.68
C VAL A 284 16.04 -6.18 9.01
N GLY A 285 15.68 -4.96 8.60
CA GLY A 285 16.59 -3.82 8.52
C GLY A 285 16.95 -3.17 9.87
N GLU A 286 16.05 -3.20 10.84
CA GLU A 286 16.27 -2.61 12.17
C GLU A 286 15.78 -3.52 13.30
N LEU A 287 16.58 -3.62 14.36
CA LEU A 287 16.28 -4.36 15.59
C LEU A 287 16.37 -3.43 16.79
N ARG A 288 15.31 -3.42 17.61
CA ARG A 288 15.29 -2.78 18.93
C ARG A 288 14.91 -3.79 20.01
N CYS A 289 15.57 -3.72 21.16
CA CYS A 289 15.24 -4.49 22.35
C CYS A 289 14.98 -3.53 23.50
N GLU A 290 13.87 -3.70 24.20
CA GLU A 290 13.46 -2.87 25.32
C GLU A 290 13.13 -3.74 26.55
N PRO A 291 13.46 -3.31 27.78
CA PRO A 291 13.06 -4.02 28.98
C PRO A 291 11.55 -3.93 29.18
N ALA A 292 10.91 -5.06 29.49
CA ALA A 292 9.53 -5.07 29.94
C ALA A 292 9.45 -4.51 31.38
N GLY A 293 8.59 -3.53 31.62
CA GLY A 293 8.31 -3.03 32.97
C GLY A 293 7.46 -3.98 33.83
N THR A 294 7.03 -5.12 33.27
CA THR A 294 6.15 -6.11 33.91
C THR A 294 6.33 -7.47 33.24
N ASP A 295 6.13 -8.55 34.00
CA ASP A 295 6.13 -9.93 33.48
C ASP A 295 4.81 -10.30 32.77
N GLU A 296 3.79 -9.42 32.82
CA GLU A 296 2.52 -9.62 32.13
C GLU A 296 2.65 -9.23 30.64
N PRO A 297 2.58 -10.19 29.69
CA PRO A 297 2.93 -9.95 28.28
C PRO A 297 2.11 -8.83 27.65
N CYS A 298 0.79 -8.82 27.91
CA CYS A 298 -0.10 -7.86 27.31
C CYS A 298 0.09 -6.44 27.86
N ALA A 299 0.45 -6.32 29.14
CA ALA A 299 0.76 -5.02 29.74
C ALA A 299 2.13 -4.51 29.29
N ALA A 300 3.11 -5.42 29.15
CA ALA A 300 4.47 -5.10 28.74
C ALA A 300 4.55 -4.46 27.36
N VAL A 301 3.83 -5.01 26.37
CA VAL A 301 3.87 -4.48 24.99
C VAL A 301 2.98 -3.25 24.80
N ARG A 302 2.08 -2.94 25.75
CA ARG A 302 1.05 -1.90 25.57
C ARG A 302 1.65 -0.53 25.30
N ASP A 303 2.67 -0.15 26.07
CA ASP A 303 3.27 1.18 25.97
C ASP A 303 4.16 1.28 24.72
N ALA A 304 4.94 0.23 24.42
CA ALA A 304 5.70 0.11 23.17
C ALA A 304 4.81 0.23 21.92
N VAL A 305 3.68 -0.48 21.92
CA VAL A 305 2.71 -0.46 20.82
C VAL A 305 2.04 0.93 20.71
N ARG A 306 1.74 1.60 21.83
CA ARG A 306 1.24 2.99 21.82
C ARG A 306 2.24 4.00 21.29
N GLU A 307 3.52 3.84 21.63
CA GLU A 307 4.58 4.72 21.18
C GLU A 307 4.83 4.57 19.67
N LEU A 308 4.87 3.34 19.18
CA LEU A 308 4.96 3.03 17.75
C LEU A 308 3.73 3.50 16.98
N GLY A 309 2.54 3.43 17.58
CA GLY A 309 1.29 3.80 16.92
C GLY A 309 1.13 3.02 15.60
N ARG A 310 1.02 3.75 14.49
CA ARG A 310 0.77 3.19 13.15
C ARG A 310 1.98 2.48 12.51
N ASP A 311 3.13 2.48 13.17
CA ASP A 311 4.30 1.74 12.70
C ASP A 311 4.23 0.26 13.16
N ALA A 312 3.41 -0.08 14.16
CA ALA A 312 3.26 -1.44 14.66
C ALA A 312 2.40 -2.32 13.73
N SER A 313 3.02 -3.33 13.12
CA SER A 313 2.41 -4.20 12.13
C SER A 313 1.61 -5.34 12.73
N VAL A 314 2.22 -6.06 13.68
CA VAL A 314 1.64 -7.22 14.35
C VAL A 314 2.28 -7.38 15.73
N VAL A 315 1.47 -7.73 16.72
CA VAL A 315 1.93 -7.99 18.08
C VAL A 315 1.99 -9.49 18.32
N ILE A 316 3.15 -10.01 18.70
CA ILE A 316 3.36 -11.43 18.99
C ILE A 316 3.47 -11.64 20.49
N LEU A 317 2.62 -12.51 21.03
CA LEU A 317 2.61 -12.88 22.43
C LEU A 317 2.70 -14.40 22.59
N PRO A 318 3.44 -14.92 23.58
CA PRO A 318 3.37 -16.33 23.92
C PRO A 318 1.96 -16.66 24.45
N ARG A 319 1.31 -17.66 23.85
CA ARG A 319 -0.08 -18.04 24.13
C ARG A 319 -0.36 -18.26 25.62
N ASP A 320 0.44 -19.10 26.28
CA ASP A 320 0.26 -19.45 27.69
C ASP A 320 0.42 -18.24 28.62
N GLY A 321 1.28 -17.30 28.24
CA GLY A 321 1.48 -16.04 28.98
C GLY A 321 0.31 -15.06 28.79
N ALA A 322 -0.23 -14.98 27.57
CA ALA A 322 -1.31 -14.05 27.24
C ALA A 322 -2.68 -14.48 27.79
N LEU A 323 -2.95 -15.79 27.79
CA LEU A 323 -4.22 -16.36 28.27
C LEU A 323 -4.20 -16.70 29.77
N GLY A 324 -3.03 -16.64 30.41
CA GLY A 324 -2.84 -17.02 31.81
C GLY A 324 -2.77 -18.54 32.02
N ARG A 325 -1.98 -18.99 33.00
CA ARG A 325 -1.88 -20.41 33.35
C ARG A 325 -3.14 -20.91 34.08
N GLY A 326 -4.11 -21.42 33.31
CA GLY A 326 -5.12 -22.42 33.73
C GLY A 326 -6.18 -22.03 34.79
N LEU A 327 -7.46 -22.24 34.44
CA LEU A 327 -8.62 -22.46 35.34
C LEU A 327 -8.98 -21.39 36.39
N GLN A 328 -8.41 -20.18 36.34
CA GLN A 328 -8.88 -19.08 37.18
C GLN A 328 -10.00 -18.30 36.47
N LEU A 329 -11.26 -18.58 36.85
CA LEU A 329 -12.46 -17.86 36.38
C LEU A 329 -12.33 -16.32 36.42
N PHE A 330 -11.52 -15.76 37.33
CA PHE A 330 -11.28 -14.31 37.42
C PHE A 330 -10.16 -13.78 36.49
N GLY A 331 -9.21 -14.63 36.09
CA GLY A 331 -8.13 -14.26 35.16
C GLY A 331 -8.59 -14.19 33.71
N ASP A 332 -9.55 -15.04 33.32
CA ASP A 332 -10.12 -15.10 31.97
C ASP A 332 -10.68 -13.75 31.50
N HIS A 333 -11.28 -12.98 32.42
CA HIS A 333 -11.84 -11.66 32.14
C HIS A 333 -10.77 -10.62 31.83
N LEU A 334 -9.66 -10.65 32.58
CA LEU A 334 -8.55 -9.70 32.42
C LEU A 334 -7.82 -9.95 31.10
N SER A 335 -7.53 -11.21 30.75
CA SER A 335 -6.91 -11.57 29.48
C SER A 335 -7.78 -11.21 28.28
N LYS A 336 -9.09 -11.51 28.31
CA LYS A 336 -10.03 -11.11 27.25
C LYS A 336 -10.04 -9.59 27.06
N ARG A 337 -10.19 -8.84 28.15
CA ARG A 337 -10.21 -7.38 28.12
C ARG A 337 -8.89 -6.83 27.59
N CYS A 338 -7.77 -7.39 28.02
CA CYS A 338 -6.46 -6.90 27.63
C CYS A 338 -6.14 -7.18 26.16
N LEU A 339 -6.46 -8.36 25.63
CA LEU A 339 -6.26 -8.70 24.22
C LEU A 339 -7.14 -7.84 23.30
N ARG A 340 -8.42 -7.66 23.68
CA ARG A 340 -9.31 -6.75 22.96
C ARG A 340 -8.78 -5.32 23.00
N GLN A 341 -8.31 -4.87 24.17
CA GLN A 341 -7.71 -3.54 24.32
C GLN A 341 -6.48 -3.38 23.43
N LEU A 342 -5.51 -4.29 23.48
CA LEU A 342 -4.32 -4.24 22.65
C LEU A 342 -4.65 -4.15 21.16
N SER A 343 -5.55 -5.02 20.71
CA SER A 343 -6.00 -5.02 19.33
C SER A 343 -6.75 -3.73 18.95
N SER A 344 -7.49 -3.13 19.89
CA SER A 344 -8.21 -1.85 19.67
C SER A 344 -7.38 -0.57 19.85
N ILE A 345 -6.31 -0.58 20.63
CA ILE A 345 -5.52 0.64 20.95
C ILE A 345 -4.78 1.13 19.70
N VAL A 346 -4.30 0.19 18.88
CA VAL A 346 -3.49 0.49 17.68
C VAL A 346 -4.13 -0.03 16.40
N GLY A 347 -5.15 -0.87 16.50
CA GLY A 347 -5.82 -1.42 15.32
C GLY A 347 -4.93 -2.39 14.56
N CYS A 348 -3.98 -3.05 15.23
CA CYS A 348 -3.10 -4.06 14.64
C CYS A 348 -3.46 -5.48 15.13
N PRO A 349 -3.17 -6.52 14.34
CA PRO A 349 -3.39 -7.91 14.72
C PRO A 349 -2.53 -8.35 15.89
N VAL A 350 -3.06 -9.28 16.69
CA VAL A 350 -2.34 -9.92 17.80
C VAL A 350 -2.22 -11.41 17.53
N LEU A 351 -1.00 -11.92 17.37
CA LEU A 351 -0.74 -13.35 17.27
C LEU A 351 -0.41 -13.93 18.64
N LEU A 352 -1.22 -14.90 19.07
CA LEU A 352 -0.92 -15.78 20.19
C LEU A 352 -0.13 -16.97 19.68
N ALA A 353 1.19 -16.95 19.86
CA ALA A 353 2.13 -17.97 19.41
C ALA A 353 2.08 -19.20 20.33
N ALA A 354 1.79 -20.37 19.77
CA ALA A 354 1.72 -21.65 20.47
C ALA A 354 2.84 -22.62 20.03
N GLY A 355 3.72 -22.22 19.12
CA GLY A 355 4.74 -23.07 18.53
C GLY A 355 4.21 -23.99 17.43
N SER A 356 3.01 -23.73 16.87
CA SER A 356 2.42 -24.55 15.80
C SER A 356 2.69 -23.95 14.42
N PHE A 357 3.96 -23.96 14.02
CA PHE A 357 4.46 -23.53 12.72
C PHE A 357 5.14 -24.73 12.00
N PRO A 358 5.38 -24.68 10.68
CA PRO A 358 4.93 -23.67 9.72
C PRO A 358 3.40 -23.68 9.53
N TYR A 359 2.83 -22.57 9.10
CA TYR A 359 1.37 -22.40 8.97
C TYR A 359 0.80 -23.05 7.71
N GLU A 360 1.01 -24.35 7.51
CA GLU A 360 0.59 -25.06 6.28
C GLU A 360 -0.92 -25.24 6.16
N LYS A 361 -1.61 -25.36 7.30
CA LYS A 361 -3.07 -25.49 7.38
C LYS A 361 -3.63 -24.41 8.29
N VAL A 362 -4.46 -23.55 7.72
CA VAL A 362 -5.08 -22.41 8.40
C VAL A 362 -6.59 -22.64 8.51
N ALA A 363 -7.10 -22.53 9.73
CA ALA A 363 -8.52 -22.65 10.04
C ALA A 363 -9.13 -21.26 10.28
N VAL A 364 -10.28 -21.01 9.64
CA VAL A 364 -11.10 -19.81 9.89
C VAL A 364 -12.47 -20.25 10.42
N PRO A 365 -12.73 -20.15 11.72
CA PRO A 365 -14.03 -20.50 12.31
C PRO A 365 -15.16 -19.58 11.84
N ALA A 366 -16.24 -20.15 11.29
CA ALA A 366 -17.45 -19.44 10.90
C ALA A 366 -18.39 -19.29 12.10
N VAL A 367 -18.15 -18.27 12.93
CA VAL A 367 -18.91 -18.01 14.16
C VAL A 367 -19.97 -16.92 13.96
N ASP A 368 -19.61 -15.82 13.31
CA ASP A 368 -20.49 -14.71 12.98
C ASP A 368 -20.13 -14.15 11.59
N PRO A 369 -21.10 -13.61 10.82
CA PRO A 369 -20.85 -13.22 9.43
C PRO A 369 -19.75 -12.18 9.23
N VAL A 370 -19.75 -11.13 10.06
CA VAL A 370 -18.85 -9.98 9.92
C VAL A 370 -17.42 -10.39 10.28
N GLY A 371 -17.24 -11.00 11.46
CA GLY A 371 -15.94 -11.46 11.92
C GLY A 371 -15.37 -12.57 11.05
N PHE A 372 -16.21 -13.49 10.58
CA PHE A 372 -15.79 -14.54 9.64
C PHE A 372 -15.29 -13.95 8.32
N GLN A 373 -16.04 -13.02 7.72
CA GLN A 373 -15.65 -12.39 6.47
C GLN A 373 -14.30 -11.68 6.61
N HIS A 374 -14.12 -10.89 7.68
CA HIS A 374 -12.89 -10.16 7.94
C HIS A 374 -11.70 -11.11 8.14
N ALA A 375 -11.85 -12.13 9.00
CA ALA A 375 -10.80 -13.11 9.26
C ALA A 375 -10.42 -13.90 7.99
N LEU A 376 -11.40 -14.27 7.16
CA LEU A 376 -11.15 -14.99 5.91
C LEU A 376 -10.46 -14.11 4.86
N GLU A 377 -10.87 -12.86 4.73
CA GLU A 377 -10.25 -11.88 3.83
C GLU A 377 -8.77 -11.68 4.19
N THR A 378 -8.46 -11.40 5.46
CA THR A 378 -7.06 -11.29 5.91
C THR A 378 -6.29 -12.58 5.69
N THR A 379 -6.91 -13.73 5.96
CA THR A 379 -6.27 -15.01 5.67
C THR A 379 -5.91 -15.02 4.20
N LEU A 380 -6.84 -14.86 3.27
CA LEU A 380 -6.55 -14.84 1.83
C LEU A 380 -5.43 -13.85 1.43
N GLU A 381 -5.29 -12.72 2.10
CA GLU A 381 -4.18 -11.77 1.89
C GLU A 381 -2.81 -12.29 2.35
N MET A 382 -2.75 -13.03 3.46
CA MET A 382 -1.53 -13.68 3.93
C MET A 382 -1.01 -14.73 2.93
N SER A 383 -1.84 -15.21 2.00
CA SER A 383 -1.51 -16.33 1.10
C SER A 383 -0.44 -15.96 0.06
N ALA A 384 -0.22 -14.66 -0.15
CA ALA A 384 0.85 -14.17 -1.00
C ALA A 384 2.24 -14.38 -0.35
N GLY A 385 2.36 -14.27 0.97
CA GLY A 385 3.60 -14.46 1.72
C GLY A 385 3.83 -15.89 2.24
N ILE A 386 2.76 -16.67 2.44
CA ILE A 386 2.83 -18.04 2.96
C ILE A 386 1.99 -18.97 2.08
N ARG A 387 2.57 -20.08 1.61
CA ARG A 387 1.80 -21.14 0.94
C ARG A 387 1.10 -22.02 1.97
N TYR A 388 -0.22 -21.96 2.02
CA TYR A 388 -1.01 -22.82 2.90
C TYR A 388 -2.36 -23.18 2.32
N ARG A 389 -3.03 -24.12 2.98
CA ARG A 389 -4.43 -24.49 2.74
C ARG A 389 -5.32 -23.77 3.75
N ILE A 390 -6.38 -23.11 3.27
CA ILE A 390 -7.40 -22.48 4.10
C ILE A 390 -8.61 -23.40 4.17
N ASP A 391 -9.08 -23.69 5.37
CA ASP A 391 -10.39 -24.30 5.58
C ASP A 391 -11.26 -23.37 6.46
N ALA A 392 -12.45 -23.03 5.97
CA ALA A 392 -13.52 -22.42 6.74
C ALA A 392 -14.27 -23.52 7.51
N LEU A 393 -14.34 -23.37 8.85
CA LEU A 393 -14.95 -24.36 9.73
C LEU A 393 -16.37 -23.94 10.11
N PHE A 394 -17.37 -24.67 9.61
CA PHE A 394 -18.79 -24.43 9.86
C PHE A 394 -19.30 -25.38 10.93
N ALA A 395 -19.74 -24.86 12.07
CA ALA A 395 -20.42 -25.67 13.07
C ALA A 395 -21.91 -25.76 12.71
N VAL A 396 -22.34 -26.93 12.25
CA VAL A 396 -23.72 -27.15 11.79
C VAL A 396 -24.55 -27.68 12.96
N PRO A 397 -25.59 -26.96 13.41
CA PRO A 397 -26.53 -27.50 14.40
C PRO A 397 -27.33 -28.66 13.79
N SER A 398 -27.74 -29.64 14.61
CA SER A 398 -28.58 -30.74 14.12
C SER A 398 -29.91 -30.21 13.57
N GLU A 399 -30.41 -30.77 12.46
CA GLU A 399 -31.64 -30.34 11.78
C GLU A 399 -32.88 -30.17 12.70
N TYR A 400 -32.90 -30.85 13.85
CA TYR A 400 -34.01 -30.82 14.82
C TYR A 400 -33.98 -29.65 15.81
N ILE A 401 -32.88 -28.89 15.88
CA ILE A 401 -32.64 -27.86 16.92
C ILE A 401 -32.44 -26.46 16.31
N ALA A 402 -32.08 -26.39 15.03
CA ALA A 402 -31.68 -25.17 14.37
C ALA A 402 -32.87 -24.27 14.00
N SER A 403 -32.76 -22.98 14.32
CA SER A 403 -33.75 -21.95 13.93
C SER A 403 -33.58 -21.52 12.46
N GLU A 404 -34.61 -20.94 11.84
CA GLU A 404 -34.49 -20.37 10.48
C GLU A 404 -33.42 -19.26 10.39
N GLU A 405 -33.21 -18.51 11.48
CA GLU A 405 -32.21 -17.44 11.59
C GLU A 405 -30.77 -18.01 11.56
N GLU A 406 -30.52 -19.13 12.24
CA GLU A 406 -29.22 -19.81 12.24
C GLU A 406 -28.86 -20.37 10.85
N HIS A 407 -29.83 -20.96 10.14
CA HIS A 407 -29.63 -21.40 8.75
C HIS A 407 -29.33 -20.23 7.79
N GLY A 408 -30.00 -19.09 7.97
CA GLY A 408 -29.74 -17.89 7.17
C GLY A 408 -28.32 -17.34 7.36
N THR A 409 -27.87 -17.30 8.62
CA THR A 409 -26.54 -16.81 9.00
C THR A 409 -25.43 -17.70 8.43
N GLU A 410 -25.61 -19.03 8.47
CA GLU A 410 -24.67 -19.98 7.88
C GLU A 410 -24.58 -19.82 6.35
N ALA A 411 -25.73 -19.73 5.67
CA ALA A 411 -25.78 -19.56 4.22
C ALA A 411 -25.08 -18.25 3.78
N GLU A 412 -25.23 -17.18 4.56
CA GLU A 412 -24.52 -15.91 4.34
C GLU A 412 -23.00 -16.09 4.41
N MET A 413 -22.49 -16.76 5.45
CA MET A 413 -21.05 -17.02 5.60
C MET A 413 -20.50 -17.91 4.48
N ARG A 414 -21.22 -18.96 4.08
CA ARG A 414 -20.81 -19.82 2.95
C ARG A 414 -20.74 -19.06 1.63
N LYS A 415 -21.71 -18.17 1.40
CA LYS A 415 -21.71 -17.27 0.25
C LYS A 415 -20.50 -16.34 0.29
N ALA A 416 -20.24 -15.70 1.42
CA ALA A 416 -19.07 -14.83 1.60
C ALA A 416 -17.75 -15.57 1.33
N ALA A 417 -17.60 -16.81 1.83
CA ALA A 417 -16.43 -17.63 1.57
C ALA A 417 -16.22 -17.93 0.08
N THR A 418 -17.30 -18.27 -0.63
CA THR A 418 -17.26 -18.55 -2.07
C THR A 418 -16.91 -17.31 -2.88
N GLU A 419 -17.51 -16.17 -2.54
CA GLU A 419 -17.24 -14.89 -3.21
C GLU A 419 -15.80 -14.46 -3.00
N LEU A 420 -15.29 -14.48 -1.76
CA LEU A 420 -13.90 -14.15 -1.44
C LEU A 420 -12.90 -15.11 -2.10
N ALA A 421 -13.16 -16.42 -2.09
CA ALA A 421 -12.31 -17.39 -2.78
C ALA A 421 -12.19 -17.08 -4.29
N LEU A 422 -13.31 -16.72 -4.93
CA LEU A 422 -13.33 -16.31 -6.34
C LEU A 422 -12.55 -15.00 -6.58
N VAL A 423 -12.73 -14.00 -5.69
CA VAL A 423 -12.02 -12.72 -5.73
C VAL A 423 -10.51 -12.93 -5.72
N TYR A 424 -10.03 -13.68 -4.74
CA TYR A 424 -8.60 -13.92 -4.50
C TYR A 424 -8.03 -15.04 -5.39
N ARG A 425 -8.86 -15.67 -6.22
CA ARG A 425 -8.50 -16.85 -7.05
C ARG A 425 -7.84 -17.95 -6.23
N ALA A 426 -8.31 -18.13 -4.99
CA ALA A 426 -7.82 -19.10 -4.05
C ALA A 426 -8.84 -20.22 -3.86
N THR A 427 -8.40 -21.34 -3.29
CA THR A 427 -9.31 -22.40 -2.84
C THR A 427 -9.47 -22.30 -1.34
N VAL A 428 -10.72 -22.18 -0.88
CA VAL A 428 -11.08 -22.25 0.54
C VAL A 428 -11.88 -23.54 0.72
N GLY A 429 -11.37 -24.47 1.53
CA GLY A 429 -12.11 -25.66 1.90
C GLY A 429 -13.27 -25.29 2.84
N ALA A 430 -14.43 -25.91 2.66
CA ALA A 430 -15.53 -25.80 3.62
C ALA A 430 -15.61 -27.11 4.40
N VAL A 431 -15.49 -27.04 5.73
CA VAL A 431 -15.53 -28.20 6.61
C VAL A 431 -16.74 -28.08 7.52
N ASP A 432 -17.66 -29.03 7.38
CA ASP A 432 -18.89 -29.09 8.18
C ASP A 432 -18.66 -29.95 9.41
N LEU A 433 -18.95 -29.37 10.57
CA LEU A 433 -18.72 -29.97 11.88
C LEU A 433 -20.04 -30.03 12.65
N GLU A 434 -20.62 -31.22 12.77
CA GLU A 434 -21.91 -31.40 13.45
C GLU A 434 -21.78 -31.31 14.97
N GLY A 435 -22.51 -30.35 15.57
CA GLY A 435 -22.68 -30.28 17.03
C GLY A 435 -22.38 -28.91 17.63
N ASN A 436 -22.02 -28.89 18.93
CA ASN A 436 -21.77 -27.65 19.64
C ASN A 436 -20.54 -26.91 19.07
N PRO A 437 -20.66 -25.65 18.60
CA PRO A 437 -19.59 -24.95 17.90
C PRO A 437 -18.25 -24.94 18.63
N VAL A 438 -18.26 -24.64 19.93
CA VAL A 438 -17.03 -24.59 20.73
C VAL A 438 -16.36 -25.96 20.80
N ARG A 439 -17.13 -27.04 21.02
CA ARG A 439 -16.57 -28.39 21.14
C ARG A 439 -16.02 -28.91 19.82
N VAL A 440 -16.79 -28.81 18.74
CA VAL A 440 -16.47 -29.44 17.46
C VAL A 440 -15.33 -28.72 16.75
N ILE A 441 -15.37 -27.38 16.74
CA ILE A 441 -14.29 -26.58 16.16
C ILE A 441 -13.00 -26.76 16.96
N SER A 442 -13.05 -26.69 18.30
CA SER A 442 -11.83 -26.88 19.12
C SER A 442 -11.21 -28.26 18.94
N ALA A 443 -12.01 -29.30 18.69
CA ALA A 443 -11.50 -30.63 18.37
C ALA A 443 -10.84 -30.66 16.99
N ALA A 444 -11.46 -30.05 15.98
CA ALA A 444 -10.93 -29.97 14.63
C ALA A 444 -9.62 -29.17 14.54
N LEU A 445 -9.42 -28.14 15.37
CA LEU A 445 -8.21 -27.32 15.38
C LEU A 445 -6.90 -28.11 15.61
N GLY A 446 -6.97 -29.34 16.14
CA GLY A 446 -5.80 -30.22 16.29
C GLY A 446 -5.15 -30.62 14.95
N ASP A 447 -5.88 -30.54 13.84
CA ASP A 447 -5.38 -30.86 12.49
C ASP A 447 -4.79 -29.64 11.75
N TYR A 448 -4.75 -28.47 12.40
CA TYR A 448 -4.35 -27.19 11.82
C TYR A 448 -3.12 -26.60 12.54
N ASN A 449 -2.51 -25.60 11.93
CA ASN A 449 -1.33 -24.91 12.46
C ASN A 449 -1.65 -23.49 12.95
N LEU A 450 -2.60 -22.82 12.28
CA LEU A 450 -3.01 -21.46 12.63
C LEU A 450 -4.53 -21.36 12.64
N MET A 451 -5.08 -20.71 13.67
CA MET A 451 -6.46 -20.23 13.66
C MET A 451 -6.46 -18.72 13.43
N VAL A 452 -7.31 -18.22 12.51
CA VAL A 452 -7.52 -16.77 12.33
C VAL A 452 -8.94 -16.43 12.79
N ALA A 453 -9.07 -15.45 13.69
CA ALA A 453 -10.34 -15.03 14.26
C ALA A 453 -10.40 -13.52 14.49
N ASP A 454 -11.60 -12.95 14.46
CA ASP A 454 -11.84 -11.53 14.70
C ASP A 454 -12.24 -11.25 16.16
N VAL A 455 -11.73 -10.15 16.75
CA VAL A 455 -12.04 -9.76 18.14
C VAL A 455 -13.26 -8.85 18.28
N GLY A 456 -13.78 -8.28 17.18
CA GLY A 456 -14.98 -7.44 17.14
C GLY A 456 -16.25 -8.21 17.49
N SER A 457 -16.28 -9.51 17.21
CA SER A 457 -17.34 -10.44 17.61
C SER A 457 -17.46 -10.64 19.13
N TRP A 458 -16.47 -10.19 19.92
CA TRP A 458 -16.44 -10.41 21.37
C TRP A 458 -17.45 -9.52 22.08
N HIS A 459 -18.36 -10.14 22.84
CA HIS A 459 -19.36 -9.39 23.59
C HIS A 459 -18.73 -8.53 24.72
N PRO A 460 -19.10 -7.22 24.83
CA PRO A 460 -18.70 -6.38 25.96
C PRO A 460 -19.31 -6.88 27.27
N GLU A 461 -18.59 -6.69 28.37
CA GLU A 461 -19.06 -7.06 29.71
C GLU A 461 -20.28 -6.22 30.11
N GLY A 462 -21.41 -6.87 30.44
CA GLY A 462 -22.59 -6.16 30.91
C GLY A 462 -23.94 -6.90 30.87
N ARG A 463 -24.05 -8.07 30.23
CA ARG A 463 -25.32 -8.85 30.30
C ARG A 463 -25.34 -9.72 31.55
N LEU A 464 -26.38 -9.52 32.38
CA LEU A 464 -26.65 -10.16 33.67
C LEU A 464 -26.66 -11.71 33.70
N PHE A 465 -26.36 -12.42 32.60
CA PHE A 465 -26.38 -13.89 32.54
C PHE A 465 -25.38 -14.48 31.52
N PRO A 466 -24.11 -14.74 31.88
CA PRO A 466 -23.15 -15.43 31.01
C PRO A 466 -23.53 -16.88 30.65
N LEU A 467 -24.42 -17.50 31.44
CA LEU A 467 -24.94 -18.86 31.19
C LEU A 467 -25.92 -18.96 30.01
N LEU A 468 -26.59 -17.85 29.62
CA LEU A 468 -27.63 -17.87 28.59
C LEU A 468 -27.11 -17.44 27.20
N ARG A 469 -25.93 -16.80 27.11
CA ARG A 469 -25.28 -16.41 25.84
C ARG A 469 -23.75 -16.50 25.97
N PRO A 470 -23.15 -17.68 25.76
CA PRO A 470 -21.70 -17.84 25.79
C PRO A 470 -21.04 -17.11 24.61
N ASP A 471 -19.89 -16.48 24.86
CA ASP A 471 -19.06 -15.90 23.80
C ASP A 471 -18.27 -17.03 23.11
N VAL A 472 -18.81 -17.48 21.97
CA VAL A 472 -18.27 -18.61 21.21
C VAL A 472 -16.87 -18.27 20.69
N ALA A 473 -16.68 -17.09 20.11
CA ALA A 473 -15.40 -16.64 19.55
C ALA A 473 -14.29 -16.64 20.61
N TRP A 474 -14.53 -16.02 21.78
CA TRP A 474 -13.59 -16.05 22.89
C TRP A 474 -13.31 -17.47 23.41
N SER A 475 -14.36 -18.30 23.49
CA SER A 475 -14.22 -19.68 23.95
C SER A 475 -13.34 -20.52 23.03
N LEU A 476 -13.40 -20.29 21.73
CA LEU A 476 -12.51 -20.91 20.74
C LEU A 476 -11.07 -20.43 20.92
N VAL A 477 -10.85 -19.12 21.04
CA VAL A 477 -9.51 -18.55 21.27
C VAL A 477 -8.87 -19.14 22.51
N ARG A 478 -9.61 -19.33 23.60
CA ARG A 478 -9.09 -19.94 24.84
C ARG A 478 -8.75 -21.43 24.68
N ARG A 479 -9.54 -22.17 23.91
CA ARG A 479 -9.42 -23.64 23.77
C ARG A 479 -8.52 -24.08 22.63
N ALA A 480 -8.18 -23.20 21.69
CA ALA A 480 -7.28 -23.53 20.60
C ALA A 480 -5.96 -24.10 21.14
N GLY A 481 -5.53 -25.27 20.66
CA GLY A 481 -4.22 -25.83 21.01
C GLY A 481 -3.07 -25.26 20.18
N ILE A 482 -3.38 -24.31 19.29
CA ILE A 482 -2.53 -23.86 18.19
C ILE A 482 -2.39 -22.33 18.22
N SER A 483 -1.46 -21.83 17.43
CA SER A 483 -1.22 -20.42 17.22
C SER A 483 -2.48 -19.75 16.68
N THR A 484 -2.79 -18.58 17.21
CA THR A 484 -4.06 -17.89 16.93
C THR A 484 -3.79 -16.45 16.56
N LEU A 485 -4.13 -16.06 15.33
CA LEU A 485 -4.10 -14.67 14.88
C LEU A 485 -5.45 -14.01 15.17
N LEU A 486 -5.40 -12.95 15.96
CA LEU A 486 -6.55 -12.16 16.37
C LEU A 486 -6.58 -10.85 15.59
N MET A 487 -7.60 -10.69 14.75
CA MET A 487 -7.80 -9.47 13.96
C MET A 487 -8.49 -8.39 14.79
N PRO A 488 -8.07 -7.12 14.67
CA PRO A 488 -8.73 -6.00 15.33
C PRO A 488 -10.15 -5.82 14.79
N PRO A 489 -11.06 -5.23 15.59
CA PRO A 489 -12.40 -4.94 15.10
C PRO A 489 -12.32 -3.98 13.91
N ASP A 490 -13.09 -4.20 12.83
CA ASP A 490 -13.21 -3.20 11.77
C ASP A 490 -13.86 -1.93 12.36
N GLU A 491 -13.10 -0.82 12.43
CA GLU A 491 -13.57 0.48 12.95
C GLU A 491 -14.79 1.03 12.18
N LYS A 492 -15.18 0.42 11.05
CA LYS A 492 -16.41 0.77 10.32
C LYS A 492 -17.69 0.20 10.95
N ILE A 493 -17.60 -0.69 11.93
CA ILE A 493 -18.74 -1.43 12.49
C ILE A 493 -18.90 -1.22 14.02
N ALA A 494 -18.06 -0.38 14.64
CA ALA A 494 -18.15 -0.01 16.06
C ALA A 494 -19.05 1.20 16.33
#